data_AF-V9L1Z4-F1
#
_entry.id   AF-V9L1Z4-F1
#
_cell.length_a   1.000
_cell.length_b   1.000
_cell.length_c   1.000
_cell.angle_alpha   90.00
_cell.angle_beta   90.00
_cell.angle_gamma   90.00
#
_symmetry.space_group_name_H-M   'P 1'
#
loop_
_entity.id
_entity.type
_entity.pdbx_description
1 polymer ?
#
loop_
_entity_poly.entity_id
_entity_poly.type
_entity_poly.pdbx_seq_one_letter_code
_entity_poly.pdbx_strand_id
1 'polypeptide(L)'
;MYPAAVPRPPSPTPSVQTLSTFKPPIRPDFGSVGRPIKLQANFFEVDIPKIEIYHYDIDIKPDKCPRRVNREIVEHMVQHFKNQIFGDRKPVFDGRKNLYTALPLPIGRDKVELEVTLPGEGKDRIFKVVIKWVACVSLQALHDALSGRLPAVPFESIQALDVVMRHLPSMRYTPVGRSFFTPSEGCSNPLGGGREVWFGFHQSVRPSLWKMMLNIDVSATAFYKAQPVIEFMCEVLDFKNIEEQQKPLTDSQRVKFTKEIKGLKVEITHCGQMKRKYRVCNVTRRAASHQTFPLQQENGQTVECTVAQYFKDKHKLSLRYPHLPCLQVGQEQKHTYLPLEVCNIVAGQRCIKKLTDNQTSTMIRATARSAPDRQDEISKLVSRSVVGLYMHSDSH
;
A
#
# COMPACT_ATOMS: atom_id res chain seq x y z
N MET A 1 24.66 82.06 -1.47
CA MET A 1 23.96 81.35 -0.37
C MET A 1 23.28 80.13 -0.97
N TYR A 2 23.86 78.95 -0.78
CA TYR A 2 23.28 77.68 -1.22
C TYR A 2 22.49 77.07 -0.05
N PRO A 3 21.27 76.55 -0.26
CA PRO A 3 20.49 75.97 0.83
C PRO A 3 21.06 74.63 1.30
N ALA A 4 21.03 74.44 2.61
CA ALA A 4 21.51 73.23 3.29
C ALA A 4 20.70 71.99 2.91
N ALA A 5 21.39 70.85 2.76
CA ALA A 5 20.80 69.57 2.41
C ALA A 5 19.96 68.99 3.56
N VAL A 6 18.75 68.54 3.24
CA VAL A 6 17.84 67.84 4.16
C VAL A 6 18.34 66.40 4.41
N PRO A 7 18.34 65.87 5.65
CA PRO A 7 18.76 64.49 5.90
C PRO A 7 17.76 63.49 5.32
N ARG A 8 18.25 62.44 4.65
CA ARG A 8 17.42 61.31 4.22
C ARG A 8 16.90 60.53 5.44
N PRO A 9 15.64 60.07 5.44
CA PRO A 9 15.16 59.19 6.49
C PRO A 9 15.90 57.83 6.44
N PRO A 10 16.11 57.18 7.59
CA PRO A 10 16.74 55.87 7.63
C PRO A 10 15.86 54.85 6.90
N SER A 11 16.49 54.05 6.04
CA SER A 11 15.84 52.92 5.37
C SER A 11 15.32 51.90 6.41
N PRO A 12 14.10 51.37 6.24
CA PRO A 12 13.54 50.42 7.19
C PRO A 12 14.38 49.14 7.21
N THR A 13 14.94 48.82 8.38
CA THR A 13 15.52 47.51 8.68
C THR A 13 14.49 46.42 8.40
N PRO A 14 14.83 45.31 7.72
CA PRO A 14 13.91 44.21 7.54
C PRO A 14 13.58 43.64 8.92
N SER A 15 12.30 43.72 9.29
CA SER A 15 11.79 43.06 10.48
C SER A 15 11.98 41.56 10.29
N VAL A 16 12.91 40.97 11.05
CA VAL A 16 12.98 39.53 11.23
C VAL A 16 11.67 39.13 11.92
N GLN A 17 10.69 38.72 11.13
CA GLN A 17 9.51 38.05 11.65
C GLN A 17 9.98 36.74 12.27
N THR A 18 10.31 36.77 13.56
CA THR A 18 10.42 35.59 14.38
C THR A 18 9.07 34.89 14.33
N LEU A 19 8.95 33.87 13.49
CA LEU A 19 7.84 32.92 13.53
C LEU A 19 7.82 32.33 14.95
N SER A 20 7.01 32.92 15.83
CA SER A 20 6.78 32.40 17.17
C SER A 20 6.29 30.98 17.03
N THR A 21 7.15 30.01 17.36
CA THR A 21 6.83 28.60 17.23
C THR A 21 5.79 28.28 18.31
N PHE A 22 4.53 28.12 17.92
CA PHE A 22 3.46 27.75 18.82
C PHE A 22 3.75 26.38 19.43
N LYS A 23 4.04 26.35 20.73
CA LYS A 23 4.17 25.11 21.50
C LYS A 23 2.85 24.82 22.22
N PRO A 24 2.34 23.57 22.17
CA PRO A 24 1.21 23.18 23.00
C PRO A 24 1.51 23.42 24.48
N PRO A 25 0.50 23.78 25.30
CA PRO A 25 0.70 23.95 26.74
C PRO A 25 1.07 22.61 27.38
N ILE A 26 1.88 22.68 28.43
CA ILE A 26 2.20 21.51 29.27
C ILE A 26 0.95 21.14 30.07
N ARG A 27 0.75 19.85 30.35
CA ARG A 27 -0.32 19.37 31.23
C ARG A 27 -0.18 20.08 32.60
N PRO A 28 -1.20 20.81 33.08
CA PRO A 28 -1.12 21.52 34.35
C PRO A 28 -1.15 20.56 35.55
N ASP A 29 -1.99 19.52 35.50
CA ASP A 29 -2.21 18.55 36.56
C ASP A 29 -2.91 17.26 36.06
N PHE A 30 -3.26 16.37 36.99
CA PHE A 30 -4.11 15.20 36.76
C PHE A 30 -5.43 15.36 37.52
N GLY A 31 -6.55 15.00 36.87
CA GLY A 31 -7.88 15.10 37.47
C GLY A 31 -8.07 14.13 38.66
N SER A 32 -8.73 14.61 39.71
CA SER A 32 -8.99 13.87 40.95
C SER A 32 -10.47 13.58 41.23
N VAL A 33 -11.37 14.14 40.42
CA VAL A 33 -12.84 14.01 40.58
C VAL A 33 -13.33 12.70 39.97
N GLY A 34 -14.29 12.05 40.63
CA GLY A 34 -14.98 10.85 40.14
C GLY A 34 -14.57 9.57 40.87
N ARG A 35 -15.35 8.50 40.66
CA ARG A 35 -15.05 7.18 41.25
C ARG A 35 -13.98 6.47 40.40
N PRO A 36 -12.89 5.97 41.00
CA PRO A 36 -11.89 5.18 40.27
C PRO A 36 -12.50 3.93 39.65
N ILE A 37 -12.08 3.61 38.42
CA ILE A 37 -12.44 2.39 37.69
C ILE A 37 -11.19 1.74 37.10
N LYS A 38 -11.10 0.41 37.21
CA LYS A 38 -10.02 -0.35 36.57
C LYS A 38 -10.37 -0.55 35.10
N LEU A 39 -9.42 -0.21 34.22
CA LEU A 39 -9.58 -0.33 32.77
C LEU A 39 -8.41 -1.11 32.18
N GLN A 40 -8.66 -1.73 31.04
CA GLN A 40 -7.61 -2.23 30.16
C GLN A 40 -7.66 -1.43 28.86
N ALA A 41 -6.50 -0.97 28.40
CA ALA A 41 -6.35 -0.32 27.11
C ALA A 41 -5.71 -1.29 26.13
N ASN A 42 -6.03 -1.16 24.85
CA ASN A 42 -5.39 -1.88 23.76
C ASN A 42 -4.00 -1.29 23.40
N PHE A 43 -3.23 -1.00 24.44
CA PHE A 43 -1.89 -0.43 24.42
C PHE A 43 -0.95 -1.43 25.09
N PHE A 44 -0.01 -1.95 24.32
CA PHE A 44 0.94 -2.98 24.75
C PHE A 44 2.29 -2.32 24.98
N GLU A 45 2.93 -2.59 26.11
CA GLU A 45 4.24 -2.01 26.43
C GLU A 45 5.30 -2.49 25.42
N VAL A 46 6.18 -1.58 25.02
CA VAL A 46 7.34 -1.89 24.18
C VAL A 46 8.61 -1.58 24.96
N ASP A 47 9.39 -2.62 25.23
CA ASP A 47 10.71 -2.46 25.82
C ASP A 47 11.74 -2.16 24.72
N ILE A 48 12.43 -1.02 24.87
CA ILE A 48 13.31 -0.47 23.83
C ILE A 48 14.75 -0.43 24.34
N PRO A 49 15.72 -0.95 23.59
CA PRO A 49 17.13 -0.89 23.99
C PRO A 49 17.65 0.55 23.97
N LYS A 50 18.59 0.84 24.87
CA LYS A 50 19.27 2.15 24.97
C LYS A 50 20.48 2.19 24.04
N ILE A 51 20.23 2.07 22.74
CA ILE A 51 21.25 2.04 21.69
C ILE A 51 21.05 3.19 20.68
N GLU A 52 22.04 3.39 19.84
CA GLU A 52 21.88 4.16 18.61
C GLU A 52 21.49 3.22 17.46
N ILE A 53 20.64 3.71 16.57
CA ILE A 53 20.33 3.06 15.30
C ILE A 53 20.74 3.97 14.14
N TYR A 54 21.07 3.37 13.00
CA TYR A 54 21.69 4.09 11.89
C TYR A 54 20.67 4.31 10.79
N HIS A 55 20.49 5.56 10.38
CA HIS A 55 19.55 5.97 9.34
C HIS A 55 20.28 6.24 8.02
N TYR A 56 19.73 5.67 6.95
CA TYR A 56 20.20 5.82 5.58
C TYR A 56 19.07 6.31 4.68
N ASP A 57 19.40 7.21 3.76
CA ASP A 57 18.55 7.60 2.64
C ASP A 57 18.74 6.58 1.50
N ILE A 58 17.62 6.14 0.93
CA ILE A 58 17.54 5.22 -0.20
C ILE A 58 16.86 5.95 -1.36
N ASP A 59 17.59 6.13 -2.46
CA ASP A 59 17.02 6.63 -3.72
C ASP A 59 16.93 5.50 -4.74
N ILE A 60 15.73 5.23 -5.26
CA ILE A 60 15.45 4.17 -6.22
C ILE A 60 15.06 4.79 -7.55
N LYS A 61 15.74 4.38 -8.62
CA LYS A 61 15.42 4.78 -10.00
C LYS A 61 15.04 3.54 -10.83
N PRO A 62 13.90 3.59 -11.55
CA PRO A 62 12.90 4.68 -11.62
C PRO A 62 12.12 4.93 -10.32
N ASP A 63 11.73 6.19 -10.07
CA ASP A 63 11.19 6.68 -8.78
C ASP A 63 9.66 6.63 -8.64
N LYS A 64 8.94 6.24 -9.70
CA LYS A 64 7.47 6.14 -9.73
C LYS A 64 6.94 4.76 -9.36
N CYS A 65 7.76 3.90 -8.76
CA CYS A 65 7.36 2.57 -8.36
C CYS A 65 6.43 2.60 -7.13
N PRO A 66 5.42 1.71 -7.06
CA PRO A 66 4.62 1.54 -5.86
C PRO A 66 5.49 1.17 -4.66
N ARG A 67 5.12 1.62 -3.45
CA ARG A 67 5.86 1.31 -2.20
C ARG A 67 6.13 -0.18 -2.01
N ARG A 68 5.21 -1.07 -2.40
CA ARG A 68 5.40 -2.53 -2.34
C ARG A 68 6.57 -2.98 -3.22
N VAL A 69 6.66 -2.46 -4.45
CA VAL A 69 7.77 -2.75 -5.37
C VAL A 69 9.08 -2.22 -4.80
N ASN A 70 9.08 -1.01 -4.22
CA ASN A 70 10.30 -0.48 -3.57
C ASN A 70 10.80 -1.39 -2.43
N ARG A 71 9.89 -2.00 -1.67
CA ARG A 71 10.27 -2.95 -0.62
C ARG A 71 10.80 -4.26 -1.20
N GLU A 72 10.19 -4.78 -2.27
CA GLU A 72 10.71 -5.95 -3.01
C GLU A 72 12.12 -5.68 -3.56
N ILE A 73 12.38 -4.47 -4.11
CA ILE A 73 13.70 -4.04 -4.57
C ILE A 73 14.71 -4.08 -3.41
N VAL A 74 14.37 -3.46 -2.27
CA VAL A 74 15.27 -3.43 -1.11
C VAL A 74 15.48 -4.82 -0.52
N GLU A 75 14.47 -5.68 -0.47
CA GLU A 75 14.60 -7.07 -0.01
C GLU A 75 15.59 -7.87 -0.87
N HIS A 76 15.46 -7.78 -2.21
CA HIS A 76 16.41 -8.43 -3.13
C HIS A 76 17.80 -7.82 -3.03
N MET A 77 17.91 -6.50 -2.85
CA MET A 77 19.18 -5.81 -2.63
C MET A 77 19.89 -6.32 -1.37
N VAL A 78 19.16 -6.46 -0.25
CA VAL A 78 19.72 -6.97 1.01
C VAL A 78 20.23 -8.40 0.84
N GLN A 79 19.48 -9.25 0.15
CA GLN A 79 19.88 -10.64 -0.11
C GLN A 79 21.09 -10.72 -1.04
N HIS A 80 21.08 -9.99 -2.16
CA HIS A 80 22.12 -10.07 -3.19
C HIS A 80 23.45 -9.47 -2.71
N PHE A 81 23.41 -8.34 -1.99
CA PHE A 81 24.60 -7.66 -1.49
C PHE A 81 24.91 -8.01 -0.01
N LYS A 82 24.46 -9.18 0.46
CA LYS A 82 24.67 -9.65 1.84
C LYS A 82 26.15 -9.60 2.22
N ASN A 83 27.02 -10.24 1.46
CA ASN A 83 28.44 -10.36 1.82
C ASN A 83 29.23 -9.06 1.70
N GLN A 84 28.76 -8.11 0.89
CA GLN A 84 29.47 -6.85 0.62
C GLN A 84 29.07 -5.73 1.60
N ILE A 85 27.78 -5.62 1.92
CA ILE A 85 27.24 -4.45 2.63
C ILE A 85 26.48 -4.86 3.90
N PHE A 86 25.54 -5.79 3.79
CA PHE A 86 24.56 -6.00 4.85
C PHE A 86 25.06 -6.97 5.95
N GLY A 87 25.92 -7.93 5.62
CA GLY A 87 26.34 -9.00 6.53
C GLY A 87 25.12 -9.72 7.12
N ASP A 88 25.14 -9.93 8.44
CA ASP A 88 23.99 -10.52 9.17
C ASP A 88 22.98 -9.47 9.66
N ARG A 89 23.13 -8.21 9.26
CA ARG A 89 22.17 -7.16 9.62
C ARG A 89 20.87 -7.41 8.86
N LYS A 90 19.74 -7.11 9.52
CA LYS A 90 18.40 -7.16 8.95
C LYS A 90 17.85 -5.73 8.85
N PRO A 91 18.13 -4.98 7.78
CA PRO A 91 17.65 -3.61 7.64
C PRO A 91 16.13 -3.54 7.61
N VAL A 92 15.56 -2.47 8.15
CA VAL A 92 14.14 -2.16 8.02
C VAL A 92 13.96 -0.95 7.12
N PHE A 93 12.92 -0.98 6.31
CA PHE A 93 12.67 0.02 5.27
C PHE A 93 11.22 0.51 5.32
N ASP A 94 11.01 1.80 5.08
CA ASP A 94 9.68 2.44 5.05
C ASP A 94 8.94 2.30 3.71
N GLY A 95 9.60 1.75 2.69
CA GLY A 95 9.05 1.61 1.33
C GLY A 95 9.21 2.85 0.46
N ARG A 96 9.91 3.87 0.95
CA ARG A 96 10.22 5.11 0.23
C ARG A 96 11.71 5.40 0.25
N LYS A 97 12.21 6.03 1.31
CA LYS A 97 13.57 6.58 1.38
C LYS A 97 14.30 6.25 2.66
N ASN A 98 13.61 5.78 3.70
CA ASN A 98 14.23 5.64 5.02
C ASN A 98 14.52 4.17 5.31
N LEU A 99 15.81 3.84 5.40
CA LEU A 99 16.31 2.54 5.81
C LEU A 99 17.04 2.68 7.15
N TYR A 100 16.79 1.75 8.08
CA TYR A 100 17.43 1.73 9.39
C TYR A 100 18.12 0.40 9.65
N THR A 101 19.25 0.45 10.34
CA THR A 101 19.97 -0.74 10.81
C THR A 101 20.34 -0.59 12.29
N ALA A 102 20.42 -1.72 13.00
CA ALA A 102 20.87 -1.75 14.40
C ALA A 102 22.39 -1.55 14.55
N LEU A 103 23.16 -1.92 13.52
CA LEU A 103 24.62 -1.76 13.45
C LEU A 103 25.00 -1.00 12.18
N PRO A 104 26.11 -0.23 12.18
CA PRO A 104 26.49 0.58 11.03
C PRO A 104 26.82 -0.30 9.82
N LEU A 105 26.48 0.18 8.62
CA LEU A 105 26.87 -0.44 7.35
C LEU A 105 28.31 -0.03 7.00
N PRO A 106 29.12 -0.91 6.38
CA PRO A 106 30.51 -0.64 6.04
C PRO A 106 30.64 0.23 4.77
N ILE A 107 29.89 1.34 4.70
CA ILE A 107 29.84 2.22 3.51
C ILE A 107 30.42 3.63 3.76
N GLY A 108 30.80 3.94 5.00
CA GLY A 108 31.26 5.28 5.38
C GLY A 108 30.13 6.33 5.27
N ARG A 109 30.47 7.54 4.82
CA ARG A 109 29.52 8.67 4.63
C ARG A 109 29.21 8.95 3.16
N ASP A 110 29.98 8.37 2.24
CA ASP A 110 29.78 8.55 0.81
C ASP A 110 28.57 7.76 0.32
N LYS A 111 28.03 8.17 -0.83
CA LYS A 111 26.94 7.44 -1.48
C LYS A 111 27.49 6.16 -2.13
N VAL A 112 26.76 5.07 -1.97
CA VAL A 112 27.02 3.80 -2.68
C VAL A 112 25.90 3.57 -3.67
N GLU A 113 26.26 3.35 -4.94
CA GLU A 113 25.31 3.06 -6.01
C GLU A 113 25.34 1.55 -6.31
N LEU A 114 24.16 0.93 -6.33
CA LEU A 114 23.96 -0.49 -6.56
C LEU A 114 22.99 -0.68 -7.71
N GLU A 115 23.21 -1.74 -8.48
CA GLU A 115 22.28 -2.19 -9.51
C GLU A 115 21.54 -3.43 -9.00
N VAL A 116 20.21 -3.34 -8.93
CA VAL A 116 19.36 -4.40 -8.39
C VAL A 116 18.44 -4.89 -9.50
N THR A 117 18.50 -6.19 -9.77
CA THR A 117 17.67 -6.83 -10.80
C THR A 117 16.53 -7.57 -10.13
N LEU A 118 15.29 -7.18 -10.44
CA LEU A 118 14.10 -7.93 -10.08
C LEU A 118 13.61 -8.77 -11.25
N PRO A 119 13.17 -10.02 -11.01
CA PRO A 119 12.51 -10.80 -12.04
C PRO A 119 11.24 -10.06 -12.49
N GLY A 120 11.09 -9.94 -13.80
CA GLY A 120 9.90 -9.34 -14.42
C GLY A 120 9.11 -10.35 -15.23
N GLU A 121 7.86 -10.02 -15.54
CA GLU A 121 7.01 -10.82 -16.42
C GLU A 121 7.49 -10.67 -17.88
N GLY A 122 8.45 -11.50 -18.28
CA GLY A 122 9.03 -11.59 -19.62
C GLY A 122 10.40 -10.90 -19.79
N LYS A 123 10.68 -9.83 -19.04
CA LYS A 123 12.01 -9.21 -19.00
C LYS A 123 12.33 -8.72 -17.60
N ASP A 124 13.56 -8.98 -17.17
CA ASP A 124 14.08 -8.48 -15.91
C ASP A 124 14.05 -6.96 -15.83
N ARG A 125 13.76 -6.46 -14.63
CA ARG A 125 13.68 -5.03 -14.34
C ARG A 125 14.90 -4.65 -13.53
N ILE A 126 15.72 -3.79 -14.12
CA ILE A 126 16.94 -3.28 -13.51
C ILE A 126 16.61 -1.95 -12.82
N PHE A 127 17.03 -1.82 -11.57
CA PHE A 127 16.87 -0.63 -10.75
C PHE A 127 18.23 -0.13 -10.28
N LYS A 128 18.44 1.18 -10.35
CA LYS A 128 19.59 1.83 -9.72
C LYS A 128 19.17 2.27 -8.33
N VAL A 129 19.90 1.81 -7.31
CA VAL A 129 19.62 2.11 -5.91
C VAL A 129 20.82 2.81 -5.30
N VAL A 130 20.62 3.99 -4.73
CA VAL A 130 21.66 4.74 -4.02
C VAL A 130 21.40 4.63 -2.52
N ILE A 131 22.42 4.25 -1.76
CA ILE A 131 22.39 4.22 -0.29
C ILE A 131 23.33 5.31 0.22
N LYS A 132 22.85 6.16 1.12
CA LYS A 132 23.66 7.21 1.75
C LYS A 132 23.38 7.30 3.24
N TRP A 133 24.42 7.33 4.06
CA TRP A 133 24.28 7.58 5.51
C TRP A 133 23.73 8.99 5.77
N VAL A 134 22.81 9.10 6.73
CA VAL A 134 22.16 10.37 7.09
C VAL A 134 22.45 10.77 8.53
N ALA A 135 22.12 9.90 9.49
CA ALA A 135 22.21 10.22 10.91
C ALA A 135 22.28 8.97 11.80
N CYS A 136 22.73 9.18 13.04
CA CYS A 136 22.45 8.26 14.15
C CYS A 136 21.19 8.72 14.88
N VAL A 137 20.27 7.80 15.14
CA VAL A 137 19.04 8.05 15.90
C VAL A 137 19.23 7.45 17.29
N SER A 138 19.27 8.30 18.31
CA SER A 138 19.45 7.86 19.70
C SER A 138 18.13 7.40 20.30
N LEU A 139 18.05 6.12 20.69
CA LEU A 139 16.93 5.60 21.48
C LEU A 139 17.08 5.94 22.96
N GLN A 140 18.28 6.25 23.43
CA GLN A 140 18.50 6.81 24.77
C GLN A 140 17.82 8.17 24.92
N ALA A 141 17.95 9.06 23.93
CA ALA A 141 17.25 10.35 23.93
C ALA A 141 15.72 10.18 23.99
N LEU A 142 15.18 9.13 23.37
CA LEU A 142 13.75 8.82 23.49
C LEU A 142 13.37 8.45 24.92
N HIS A 143 14.16 7.62 25.62
CA HIS A 143 13.97 7.33 27.04
C HIS A 143 14.02 8.60 27.90
N ASP A 144 14.98 9.48 27.63
CA ASP A 144 15.10 10.76 28.35
C ASP A 144 13.87 11.65 28.14
N ALA A 145 13.34 11.73 26.92
CA ALA A 145 12.11 12.45 26.64
C ALA A 145 10.88 11.86 27.33
N LEU A 146 10.73 10.53 27.37
CA LEU A 146 9.60 9.88 28.06
C LEU A 146 9.64 10.10 29.57
N SER A 147 10.83 10.20 30.15
CA SER A 147 11.02 10.55 31.57
C SER A 147 10.91 12.04 31.88
N GLY A 148 10.64 12.89 30.89
CA GLY A 148 10.54 14.34 31.05
C GLY A 148 11.88 15.07 31.18
N ARG A 149 13.02 14.39 30.98
CA ARG A 149 14.35 15.02 30.97
C ARG A 149 14.61 15.86 29.71
N LEU A 150 13.97 15.52 28.59
CA LEU A 150 13.98 16.34 27.38
C LEU A 150 12.65 17.08 27.21
N PRO A 151 12.68 18.33 26.71
CA PRO A 151 11.47 19.16 26.57
C PRO A 151 10.53 18.71 25.46
N ALA A 152 10.99 17.85 24.55
CA ALA A 152 10.21 17.36 23.43
C ALA A 152 10.58 15.91 23.09
N VAL A 153 9.61 15.15 22.60
CA VAL A 153 9.83 13.77 22.17
C VAL A 153 10.46 13.76 20.77
N PRO A 154 11.61 13.09 20.57
CA PRO A 154 12.28 13.06 19.27
C PRO A 154 11.43 12.28 18.26
N PHE A 155 10.84 13.00 17.29
CA PHE A 155 9.96 12.40 16.27
C PHE A 155 10.69 11.35 15.42
N GLU A 156 11.95 11.60 15.06
CA GLU A 156 12.77 10.66 14.28
C GLU A 156 12.94 9.31 14.98
N SER A 157 13.10 9.29 16.30
CA SER A 157 13.16 8.05 17.08
C SER A 157 11.83 7.29 17.05
N ILE A 158 10.69 8.01 17.16
CA ILE A 158 9.36 7.39 17.03
C ILE A 158 9.17 6.83 15.61
N GLN A 159 9.54 7.60 14.59
CA GLN A 159 9.42 7.19 13.20
C GLN A 159 10.25 5.93 12.91
N ALA A 160 11.50 5.89 13.37
CA ALA A 160 12.35 4.72 13.20
C ALA A 160 11.74 3.46 13.85
N LEU A 161 11.20 3.58 15.07
CA LEU A 161 10.49 2.48 15.74
C LEU A 161 9.21 2.07 15.01
N ASP A 162 8.42 3.01 14.50
CA ASP A 162 7.24 2.70 13.68
C ASP A 162 7.64 1.94 12.40
N VAL A 163 8.75 2.33 11.75
CA VAL A 163 9.28 1.62 10.57
C VAL A 163 9.75 0.21 10.92
N VAL A 164 10.47 0.02 12.04
CA VAL A 164 10.87 -1.30 12.55
C VAL A 164 9.65 -2.19 12.72
N MET A 165 8.68 -1.75 13.52
CA MET A 165 7.50 -2.54 13.86
C MET A 165 6.60 -2.83 12.65
N ARG A 166 6.67 -2.01 11.60
CA ARG A 166 5.86 -2.16 10.38
C ARG A 166 6.55 -2.92 9.26
N HIS A 167 7.86 -3.17 9.34
CA HIS A 167 8.63 -3.67 8.21
C HIS A 167 8.06 -5.00 7.68
N LEU A 168 7.98 -6.02 8.53
CA LEU A 168 7.49 -7.34 8.16
C LEU A 168 5.98 -7.36 7.84
N PRO A 169 5.07 -6.76 8.63
CA PRO A 169 3.65 -6.65 8.26
C PRO A 169 3.42 -5.96 6.91
N SER A 170 4.28 -4.99 6.54
CA SER A 170 4.18 -4.29 5.25
C SER A 170 4.55 -5.14 4.04
N MET A 171 5.28 -6.25 4.26
CA MET A 171 5.63 -7.23 3.24
C MET A 171 4.62 -8.37 3.18
N ARG A 172 4.16 -8.82 4.34
CA ARG A 172 3.28 -9.98 4.48
C ARG A 172 1.81 -9.66 4.18
N TYR A 173 1.34 -8.48 4.56
CA TYR A 173 -0.06 -8.07 4.44
C TYR A 173 -0.24 -6.92 3.45
N THR A 174 -1.49 -6.54 3.20
CA THR A 174 -1.82 -5.36 2.37
C THR A 174 -1.92 -4.12 3.26
N PRO A 175 -0.99 -3.15 3.17
CA PRO A 175 -1.01 -1.96 4.02
C PRO A 175 -2.05 -0.96 3.52
N VAL A 176 -2.87 -0.46 4.43
CA VAL A 176 -3.86 0.60 4.17
C VAL A 176 -3.76 1.63 5.30
N GLY A 177 -3.14 2.77 5.02
CA GLY A 177 -2.87 3.77 6.04
C GLY A 177 -2.00 3.20 7.16
N ARG A 178 -2.54 3.15 8.38
CA ARG A 178 -1.87 2.59 9.54
C ARG A 178 -2.25 1.14 9.86
N SER A 179 -3.09 0.52 9.04
CA SER A 179 -3.57 -0.85 9.23
C SER A 179 -3.04 -1.82 8.19
N PHE A 180 -3.11 -3.11 8.50
CA PHE A 180 -2.70 -4.23 7.68
C PHE A 180 -3.86 -5.19 7.49
N PHE A 181 -4.13 -5.60 6.25
CA PHE A 181 -5.27 -6.44 5.90
C PHE A 181 -4.82 -7.67 5.11
N THR A 182 -5.55 -8.77 5.30
CA THR A 182 -5.31 -10.05 4.62
C THR A 182 -6.66 -10.68 4.24
N PRO A 183 -6.74 -11.47 3.16
CA PRO A 183 -7.90 -12.32 2.94
C PRO A 183 -8.12 -13.21 4.16
N SER A 184 -9.38 -13.40 4.56
CA SER A 184 -9.69 -14.27 5.69
C SER A 184 -9.53 -15.74 5.26
N GLU A 185 -8.69 -16.50 5.95
CA GLU A 185 -8.49 -17.92 5.68
C GLU A 185 -9.72 -18.71 6.12
N GLY A 186 -10.32 -19.47 5.20
CA GLY A 186 -11.44 -20.39 5.51
C GLY A 186 -12.82 -19.74 5.68
N CYS A 187 -12.96 -18.42 5.61
CA CYS A 187 -14.27 -17.75 5.64
C CYS A 187 -14.35 -16.60 4.62
N SER A 188 -15.31 -16.67 3.70
CA SER A 188 -15.62 -15.56 2.79
C SER A 188 -16.72 -14.69 3.38
N ASN A 189 -16.52 -13.38 3.34
CA ASN A 189 -17.50 -12.39 3.79
C ASN A 189 -17.93 -11.52 2.59
N PRO A 190 -18.70 -12.07 1.63
CA PRO A 190 -19.08 -11.35 0.43
C PRO A 190 -20.04 -10.19 0.78
N LEU A 191 -19.82 -9.06 0.13
CA LEU A 191 -20.70 -7.89 0.20
C LEU A 191 -21.64 -7.81 -1.02
N GLY A 192 -21.36 -8.59 -2.08
CA GLY A 192 -22.01 -8.47 -3.39
C GLY A 192 -21.37 -7.37 -4.25
N GLY A 193 -21.64 -7.35 -5.55
CA GLY A 193 -21.04 -6.40 -6.49
C GLY A 193 -19.52 -6.58 -6.65
N GLY A 194 -19.02 -7.81 -6.48
CA GLY A 194 -17.61 -8.15 -6.61
C GLY A 194 -16.74 -7.71 -5.44
N ARG A 195 -17.34 -7.48 -4.26
CA ARG A 195 -16.69 -6.95 -3.07
C ARG A 195 -16.81 -7.94 -1.91
N GLU A 196 -15.84 -7.90 -1.01
CA GLU A 196 -15.80 -8.71 0.21
C GLU A 196 -15.15 -7.93 1.36
N VAL A 197 -15.41 -8.37 2.60
CA VAL A 197 -14.77 -7.83 3.79
C VAL A 197 -13.44 -8.53 4.03
N TRP A 198 -12.37 -7.75 4.17
CA TRP A 198 -11.13 -8.24 4.75
C TRP A 198 -10.97 -7.73 6.17
N PHE A 199 -10.59 -8.63 7.06
CA PHE A 199 -10.18 -8.31 8.41
C PHE A 199 -8.68 -8.05 8.46
N GLY A 200 -8.27 -7.38 9.52
CA GLY A 200 -6.93 -6.90 9.69
C GLY A 200 -6.77 -6.21 11.03
N PHE A 201 -5.71 -5.43 11.15
CA PHE A 201 -5.41 -4.72 12.39
C PHE A 201 -4.78 -3.37 12.13
N HIS A 202 -5.14 -2.40 12.95
CA HIS A 202 -4.43 -1.13 13.11
C HIS A 202 -3.21 -1.34 13.99
N GLN A 203 -2.11 -0.69 13.64
CA GLN A 203 -0.88 -0.70 14.42
C GLN A 203 -0.32 0.72 14.51
N SER A 204 0.06 1.18 15.69
CA SER A 204 0.84 2.42 15.82
C SER A 204 1.72 2.41 17.05
N VAL A 205 2.93 2.92 16.93
CA VAL A 205 3.84 3.15 18.05
C VAL A 205 3.58 4.57 18.60
N ARG A 206 3.39 4.72 19.91
CA ARG A 206 3.06 6.00 20.55
C ARG A 206 3.86 6.24 21.83
N PRO A 207 4.38 7.45 22.07
CA PRO A 207 4.90 7.83 23.37
C PRO A 207 3.76 7.96 24.38
N SER A 208 4.05 7.66 25.64
CA SER A 208 3.15 7.85 26.78
C SER A 208 3.94 8.37 27.99
N LEU A 209 3.25 8.65 29.10
CA LEU A 209 3.88 9.03 30.37
C LEU A 209 4.70 7.89 31.02
N TRP A 210 4.53 6.66 30.56
CA TRP A 210 5.13 5.47 31.16
C TRP A 210 6.24 4.90 30.27
N LYS A 211 5.87 4.32 29.13
CA LYS A 211 6.77 3.72 28.14
C LYS A 211 6.31 4.07 26.71
N MET A 212 7.07 3.63 25.72
CA MET A 212 6.52 3.49 24.38
C MET A 212 5.46 2.40 24.36
N MET A 213 4.36 2.68 23.68
CA MET A 213 3.22 1.79 23.60
C MET A 213 2.93 1.42 22.16
N LEU A 214 2.74 0.12 21.91
CA LEU A 214 2.20 -0.39 20.67
C LEU A 214 0.68 -0.43 20.81
N ASN A 215 -0.01 0.47 20.11
CA ASN A 215 -1.45 0.48 20.04
C ASN A 215 -1.92 -0.41 18.90
N ILE A 216 -2.60 -1.51 19.26
CA ILE A 216 -3.15 -2.51 18.35
C ILE A 216 -4.67 -2.52 18.45
N ASP A 217 -5.35 -2.58 17.31
CA ASP A 217 -6.80 -2.72 17.27
C ASP A 217 -7.22 -3.57 16.08
N VAL A 218 -8.30 -4.34 16.23
CA VAL A 218 -8.89 -5.06 15.09
C VAL A 218 -9.54 -4.07 14.13
N SER A 219 -9.48 -4.38 12.84
CA SER A 219 -10.01 -3.52 11.77
C SER A 219 -10.61 -4.36 10.66
N ALA A 220 -11.60 -3.81 9.96
CA ALA A 220 -12.20 -4.43 8.79
C ALA A 220 -12.44 -3.38 7.71
N THR A 221 -12.24 -3.74 6.44
CA THR A 221 -12.53 -2.85 5.31
C THR A 221 -12.86 -3.65 4.05
N ALA A 222 -13.52 -3.00 3.09
CA ALA A 222 -13.95 -3.65 1.86
C ALA A 222 -12.80 -3.75 0.84
N PHE A 223 -12.68 -4.92 0.22
CA PHE A 223 -11.79 -5.22 -0.89
C PHE A 223 -12.58 -5.76 -2.08
N TYR A 224 -12.01 -5.64 -3.28
CA TYR A 224 -12.52 -6.35 -4.45
C TYR A 224 -12.07 -7.81 -4.41
N LYS A 225 -12.99 -8.72 -4.68
CA LYS A 225 -12.72 -10.16 -4.76
C LYS A 225 -11.70 -10.43 -5.87
N ALA A 226 -10.76 -11.32 -5.61
CA ALA A 226 -9.87 -11.85 -6.65
C ALA A 226 -10.61 -12.93 -7.44
N GLN A 227 -11.18 -12.56 -8.59
CA GLN A 227 -12.06 -13.43 -9.37
C GLN A 227 -12.05 -13.11 -10.86
N PRO A 228 -12.51 -14.01 -11.74
CA PRO A 228 -12.70 -13.73 -13.16
C PRO A 228 -13.53 -12.46 -13.40
N VAL A 229 -13.16 -11.67 -14.39
CA VAL A 229 -13.90 -10.43 -14.72
C VAL A 229 -15.34 -10.73 -15.16
N ILE A 230 -15.59 -11.90 -15.76
CA ILE A 230 -16.95 -12.36 -16.09
C ILE A 230 -17.80 -12.50 -14.82
N GLU A 231 -17.29 -13.16 -13.77
CA GLU A 231 -18.01 -13.30 -12.49
C GLU A 231 -18.20 -11.95 -11.81
N PHE A 232 -17.17 -11.09 -11.83
CA PHE A 232 -17.28 -9.72 -11.34
C PHE A 232 -18.39 -8.93 -12.06
N MET A 233 -18.49 -9.07 -13.39
CA MET A 233 -19.56 -8.45 -14.17
C MET A 233 -20.93 -8.98 -13.76
N CYS A 234 -21.09 -10.31 -13.62
CA CYS A 234 -22.33 -10.93 -13.16
C CYS A 234 -22.77 -10.38 -11.79
N GLU A 235 -21.85 -10.30 -10.83
CA GLU A 235 -22.15 -9.73 -9.50
C GLU A 235 -22.52 -8.24 -9.54
N VAL A 236 -21.93 -7.46 -10.45
CA VAL A 236 -22.24 -6.02 -10.59
C VAL A 236 -23.57 -5.79 -11.30
N LEU A 237 -23.92 -6.64 -12.26
CA LEU A 237 -25.14 -6.55 -13.07
C LEU A 237 -26.29 -7.39 -12.54
N ASP A 238 -26.09 -8.06 -11.40
CA ASP A 238 -27.07 -8.91 -10.73
C ASP A 238 -27.56 -10.09 -11.61
N PHE A 239 -26.66 -10.65 -12.42
CA PHE A 239 -26.90 -11.88 -13.17
C PHE A 239 -26.56 -13.10 -12.31
N LYS A 240 -27.39 -14.15 -12.35
CA LYS A 240 -27.09 -15.38 -11.60
C LYS A 240 -25.89 -16.13 -12.18
N ASN A 241 -25.79 -16.13 -13.51
CA ASN A 241 -24.69 -16.69 -14.25
C ASN A 241 -24.55 -15.97 -15.60
N ILE A 242 -23.50 -16.30 -16.36
CA ILE A 242 -23.25 -15.69 -17.67
C ILE A 242 -24.24 -16.15 -18.75
N GLU A 243 -24.91 -17.29 -18.57
CA GLU A 243 -25.84 -17.86 -19.56
C GLU A 243 -27.10 -17.02 -19.71
N GLU A 244 -27.50 -16.29 -18.67
CA GLU A 244 -28.58 -15.30 -18.73
C GLU A 244 -28.30 -14.17 -19.75
N GLN A 245 -27.03 -13.95 -20.11
CA GLN A 245 -26.60 -12.87 -20.99
C GLN A 245 -26.05 -13.40 -22.33
N GLN A 246 -26.94 -13.92 -23.18
CA GLN A 246 -26.60 -14.33 -24.56
C GLN A 246 -26.51 -13.16 -25.55
N LYS A 247 -27.06 -11.99 -25.19
CA LYS A 247 -27.05 -10.77 -26.02
C LYS A 247 -25.97 -9.80 -25.55
N PRO A 248 -25.52 -8.86 -26.40
CA PRO A 248 -24.66 -7.75 -25.95
C PRO A 248 -25.30 -6.99 -24.77
N LEU A 249 -24.45 -6.42 -23.90
CA LEU A 249 -24.92 -5.60 -22.80
C LEU A 249 -25.67 -4.38 -23.33
N THR A 250 -26.79 -4.03 -22.68
CA THR A 250 -27.46 -2.75 -22.92
C THR A 250 -26.54 -1.59 -22.55
N ASP A 251 -26.79 -0.39 -23.09
CA ASP A 251 -26.00 0.80 -22.77
C ASP A 251 -25.99 1.10 -21.26
N SER A 252 -27.13 0.91 -20.58
CA SER A 252 -27.24 1.08 -19.12
C SER A 252 -26.39 0.07 -18.35
N GLN A 253 -26.47 -1.22 -18.71
CA GLN A 253 -25.65 -2.28 -18.10
C GLN A 253 -24.16 -2.03 -18.33
N ARG A 254 -23.75 -1.68 -19.56
CA ARG A 254 -22.36 -1.35 -19.87
C ARG A 254 -21.87 -0.19 -19.02
N VAL A 255 -22.64 0.90 -18.93
CA VAL A 255 -22.26 2.08 -18.12
C VAL A 255 -22.15 1.72 -16.63
N LYS A 256 -23.08 0.92 -16.07
CA LYS A 256 -23.01 0.41 -14.69
C LYS A 256 -21.73 -0.39 -14.47
N PHE A 257 -21.42 -1.33 -15.35
CA PHE A 257 -20.20 -2.13 -15.29
C PHE A 257 -18.93 -1.28 -15.43
N THR A 258 -18.87 -0.36 -16.40
CA THR A 258 -17.72 0.56 -16.60
C THR A 258 -17.44 1.36 -15.35
N LYS A 259 -18.49 1.91 -14.70
CA LYS A 259 -18.35 2.67 -13.46
C LYS A 259 -17.72 1.83 -12.35
N GLU A 260 -17.98 0.53 -12.30
CA GLU A 260 -17.43 -0.35 -11.28
C GLU A 260 -16.00 -0.82 -11.57
N ILE A 261 -15.69 -1.21 -12.81
CA ILE A 261 -14.38 -1.79 -13.15
C ILE A 261 -13.31 -0.75 -13.51
N LYS A 262 -13.70 0.46 -13.97
CA LYS A 262 -12.73 1.51 -14.32
C LYS A 262 -11.86 1.85 -13.11
N GLY A 263 -10.55 1.86 -13.34
CA GLY A 263 -9.53 2.10 -12.33
C GLY A 263 -9.02 0.84 -11.62
N LEU A 264 -9.69 -0.31 -11.73
CA LEU A 264 -9.21 -1.55 -11.13
C LEU A 264 -8.05 -2.15 -11.93
N LYS A 265 -7.18 -2.89 -11.25
CA LYS A 265 -6.15 -3.70 -11.88
C LYS A 265 -6.69 -5.09 -12.20
N VAL A 266 -6.41 -5.55 -13.41
CA VAL A 266 -6.69 -6.90 -13.89
C VAL A 266 -5.40 -7.60 -14.29
N GLU A 267 -5.38 -8.92 -14.23
CA GLU A 267 -4.28 -9.74 -14.74
C GLU A 267 -4.78 -10.67 -15.84
N ILE A 268 -3.93 -10.92 -16.83
CA ILE A 268 -4.26 -11.78 -17.97
C ILE A 268 -4.08 -13.26 -17.63
N THR A 269 -4.88 -14.10 -18.27
CA THR A 269 -4.84 -15.57 -18.09
C THR A 269 -4.45 -16.35 -19.34
N HIS A 270 -4.32 -15.68 -20.50
CA HIS A 270 -4.13 -16.35 -21.81
C HIS A 270 -2.66 -16.54 -22.22
N CYS A 271 -1.69 -16.06 -21.43
CA CYS A 271 -0.25 -16.13 -21.75
C CYS A 271 0.50 -17.13 -20.84
N GLY A 272 -0.09 -18.28 -20.53
CA GLY A 272 0.55 -19.34 -19.74
C GLY A 272 1.03 -18.84 -18.38
N GLN A 273 2.34 -18.96 -18.11
CA GLN A 273 2.94 -18.52 -16.85
C GLN A 273 3.04 -16.98 -16.70
N MET A 274 2.88 -16.23 -17.79
CA MET A 274 2.98 -14.77 -17.77
C MET A 274 1.68 -14.13 -17.29
N LYS A 275 1.66 -13.64 -16.05
CA LYS A 275 0.49 -13.03 -15.39
C LYS A 275 0.46 -11.50 -15.47
N ARG A 276 0.57 -10.97 -16.69
CA ARG A 276 0.70 -9.51 -16.88
C ARG A 276 -0.47 -8.71 -16.29
N LYS A 277 -0.13 -7.73 -15.45
CA LYS A 277 -1.08 -6.83 -14.78
C LYS A 277 -1.29 -5.53 -15.55
N TYR A 278 -2.53 -5.10 -15.63
CA TYR A 278 -2.95 -3.86 -16.28
C TYR A 278 -3.97 -3.11 -15.44
N ARG A 279 -4.02 -1.77 -15.56
CA ARG A 279 -5.10 -0.96 -15.01
C ARG A 279 -6.14 -0.70 -16.09
N VAL A 280 -7.40 -0.98 -15.78
CA VAL A 280 -8.55 -0.71 -16.66
C VAL A 280 -8.81 0.78 -16.70
N CYS A 281 -8.84 1.35 -17.90
CA CYS A 281 -9.15 2.76 -18.12
C CYS A 281 -10.53 2.95 -18.76
N ASN A 282 -11.04 1.95 -19.49
CA ASN A 282 -12.38 2.01 -20.06
C ASN A 282 -12.97 0.62 -20.37
N VAL A 283 -14.23 0.58 -20.81
CA VAL A 283 -14.89 -0.58 -21.40
C VAL A 283 -15.41 -0.18 -22.77
N THR A 284 -15.19 -1.03 -23.78
CA THR A 284 -15.54 -0.70 -25.16
C THR A 284 -17.06 -0.69 -25.38
N ARG A 285 -17.53 0.16 -26.29
CA ARG A 285 -18.95 0.16 -26.71
C ARG A 285 -19.26 -1.04 -27.60
N ARG A 286 -18.35 -1.38 -28.50
CA ARG A 286 -18.47 -2.54 -29.40
C ARG A 286 -18.09 -3.82 -28.68
N ALA A 287 -18.75 -4.91 -29.04
CA ALA A 287 -18.41 -6.26 -28.60
C ALA A 287 -17.05 -6.72 -29.14
N ALA A 288 -16.41 -7.71 -28.51
CA ALA A 288 -15.10 -8.22 -28.94
C ALA A 288 -15.08 -8.72 -30.39
N SER A 289 -16.20 -9.23 -30.89
CA SER A 289 -16.41 -9.62 -32.30
C SER A 289 -16.30 -8.46 -33.29
N HIS A 290 -16.59 -7.22 -32.87
CA HIS A 290 -16.69 -6.04 -33.73
C HIS A 290 -15.75 -4.90 -33.33
N GLN A 291 -15.15 -4.97 -32.15
CA GLN A 291 -14.15 -4.02 -31.69
C GLN A 291 -12.86 -4.27 -32.48
N THR A 292 -12.41 -3.25 -33.21
CA THR A 292 -11.19 -3.32 -33.99
C THR A 292 -10.07 -2.48 -33.37
N PHE A 293 -8.85 -2.75 -33.83
CA PHE A 293 -7.68 -1.92 -33.57
C PHE A 293 -6.71 -2.04 -34.76
N PRO A 294 -5.86 -1.02 -34.98
CA PRO A 294 -4.83 -1.07 -36.00
C PRO A 294 -3.75 -2.08 -35.58
N LEU A 295 -3.59 -3.15 -36.37
CA LEU A 295 -2.59 -4.19 -36.20
C LEU A 295 -1.55 -4.07 -37.32
N GLN A 296 -0.29 -3.86 -36.94
CA GLN A 296 0.82 -3.89 -37.88
C GLN A 296 1.23 -5.35 -38.14
N GLN A 297 1.21 -5.75 -39.40
CA GLN A 297 1.66 -7.05 -39.87
C GLN A 297 3.19 -7.08 -40.09
N GLU A 298 3.76 -8.27 -40.25
CA GLU A 298 5.21 -8.47 -40.46
C GLU A 298 5.73 -7.80 -41.74
N ASN A 299 4.87 -7.67 -42.76
CA ASN A 299 5.17 -6.96 -44.01
C ASN A 299 5.14 -5.42 -43.87
N GLY A 300 4.94 -4.89 -42.65
CA GLY A 300 4.87 -3.46 -42.36
C GLY A 300 3.49 -2.81 -42.61
N GLN A 301 2.53 -3.53 -43.21
CA GLN A 301 1.18 -3.03 -43.46
C GLN A 301 0.34 -2.97 -42.18
N THR A 302 -0.41 -1.90 -41.98
CA THR A 302 -1.39 -1.79 -40.88
C THR A 302 -2.76 -2.19 -41.39
N VAL A 303 -3.38 -3.18 -40.73
CA VAL A 303 -4.75 -3.65 -41.01
C VAL A 303 -5.63 -3.48 -39.79
N GLU A 304 -6.91 -3.17 -40.01
CA GLU A 304 -7.90 -3.18 -38.93
C GLU A 304 -8.24 -4.64 -38.60
N CYS A 305 -7.91 -5.08 -37.39
CA CYS A 305 -8.17 -6.43 -36.92
C CYS A 305 -9.17 -6.39 -35.75
N THR A 306 -10.15 -7.29 -35.73
CA THR A 306 -11.06 -7.40 -34.58
C THR A 306 -10.34 -8.08 -33.41
N VAL A 307 -10.75 -7.74 -32.18
CA VAL A 307 -10.19 -8.38 -30.98
C VAL A 307 -10.41 -9.89 -31.01
N ALA A 308 -11.63 -10.34 -31.38
CA ALA A 308 -11.91 -11.78 -31.48
C ALA A 308 -11.01 -12.49 -32.50
N GLN A 309 -10.80 -11.91 -33.69
CA GLN A 309 -9.96 -12.50 -34.71
C GLN A 309 -8.48 -12.55 -34.28
N TYR A 310 -7.98 -11.47 -33.69
CA TYR A 310 -6.61 -11.43 -33.16
C TYR A 310 -6.34 -12.54 -32.13
N PHE A 311 -7.26 -12.77 -31.17
CA PHE A 311 -7.10 -13.82 -30.16
C PHE A 311 -7.17 -15.22 -30.78
N LYS A 312 -8.03 -15.43 -31.79
CA LYS A 312 -8.11 -16.68 -32.54
C LYS A 312 -6.81 -16.96 -33.31
N ASP A 313 -6.27 -15.97 -34.01
CA ASP A 313 -5.11 -16.18 -34.88
C ASP A 313 -3.79 -16.26 -34.10
N LYS A 314 -3.56 -15.30 -33.19
CA LYS A 314 -2.30 -15.18 -32.46
C LYS A 314 -2.19 -16.08 -31.25
N HIS A 315 -3.29 -16.22 -30.50
CA HIS A 315 -3.31 -16.99 -29.25
C HIS A 315 -4.00 -18.34 -29.39
N LYS A 316 -4.49 -18.69 -30.59
CA LYS A 316 -5.26 -19.93 -30.84
C LYS A 316 -6.43 -20.09 -29.88
N LEU A 317 -7.02 -18.96 -29.48
CA LEU A 317 -8.07 -18.89 -28.47
C LEU A 317 -9.36 -18.37 -29.11
N SER A 318 -10.33 -19.28 -29.28
CA SER A 318 -11.69 -18.93 -29.68
C SER A 318 -12.45 -18.41 -28.47
N LEU A 319 -12.88 -17.15 -28.53
CA LEU A 319 -13.65 -16.52 -27.46
C LEU A 319 -14.99 -17.22 -27.26
N ARG A 320 -15.35 -17.52 -26.00
CA ARG A 320 -16.67 -18.09 -25.66
C ARG A 320 -17.75 -17.02 -25.60
N TYR A 321 -17.37 -15.79 -25.28
CA TYR A 321 -18.32 -14.67 -25.13
C TYR A 321 -17.96 -13.49 -26.06
N PRO A 322 -17.89 -13.69 -27.39
CA PRO A 322 -17.48 -12.65 -28.34
C PRO A 322 -18.48 -11.49 -28.48
N HIS A 323 -19.70 -11.65 -27.96
CA HIS A 323 -20.75 -10.63 -27.89
C HIS A 323 -20.58 -9.64 -26.73
N LEU A 324 -19.71 -9.94 -25.76
CA LEU A 324 -19.39 -9.03 -24.66
C LEU A 324 -18.36 -7.96 -25.06
N PRO A 325 -18.33 -6.81 -24.38
CA PRO A 325 -17.32 -5.77 -24.64
C PRO A 325 -15.92 -6.20 -24.19
N CYS A 326 -14.92 -5.38 -24.52
CA CYS A 326 -13.54 -5.53 -24.05
C CYS A 326 -13.21 -4.52 -22.96
N LEU A 327 -12.25 -4.84 -22.11
CA LEU A 327 -11.57 -3.87 -21.25
C LEU A 327 -10.53 -3.12 -22.08
N GLN A 328 -10.59 -1.79 -22.07
CA GLN A 328 -9.47 -0.97 -22.51
C GLN A 328 -8.53 -0.77 -21.32
N VAL A 329 -7.24 -1.02 -21.52
CA VAL A 329 -6.25 -1.00 -20.45
C VAL A 329 -5.00 -0.20 -20.79
N GLY A 330 -4.30 0.28 -19.77
CA GLY A 330 -3.08 1.06 -19.94
C GLY A 330 -3.37 2.54 -20.23
N GLN A 331 -2.83 3.07 -21.33
CA GLN A 331 -3.02 4.46 -21.72
C GLN A 331 -4.33 4.61 -22.51
N GLU A 332 -5.19 5.55 -22.12
CA GLU A 332 -6.50 5.76 -22.78
C GLU A 332 -6.35 6.14 -24.27
N GLN A 333 -5.24 6.76 -24.66
CA GLN A 333 -4.92 7.13 -26.04
C GLN A 333 -4.45 5.94 -26.90
N LYS A 334 -4.22 4.77 -26.28
CA LYS A 334 -3.78 3.54 -26.95
C LYS A 334 -4.93 2.54 -27.08
N HIS A 335 -4.76 1.62 -28.03
CA HIS A 335 -5.77 0.65 -28.46
C HIS A 335 -5.53 -0.76 -27.87
N THR A 336 -5.21 -0.85 -26.57
CA THR A 336 -5.00 -2.15 -25.91
C THR A 336 -6.31 -2.65 -25.32
N TYR A 337 -6.91 -3.64 -25.98
CA TYR A 337 -8.20 -4.22 -25.61
C TYR A 337 -8.04 -5.67 -25.15
N LEU A 338 -8.67 -6.02 -24.04
CA LEU A 338 -8.68 -7.38 -23.49
C LEU A 338 -10.12 -7.89 -23.39
N PRO A 339 -10.45 -9.06 -23.97
CA PRO A 339 -11.71 -9.74 -23.71
C PRO A 339 -11.91 -10.00 -22.21
N LEU A 340 -13.16 -9.93 -21.74
CA LEU A 340 -13.45 -10.10 -20.31
C LEU A 340 -13.02 -11.49 -19.80
N GLU A 341 -13.16 -12.53 -20.62
CA GLU A 341 -12.90 -13.92 -20.24
C GLU A 341 -11.42 -14.28 -20.09
N VAL A 342 -10.51 -13.40 -20.52
CA VAL A 342 -9.05 -13.59 -20.35
C VAL A 342 -8.47 -12.74 -19.23
N CYS A 343 -9.32 -12.21 -18.35
CA CYS A 343 -8.94 -11.29 -17.28
C CYS A 343 -9.47 -11.74 -15.92
N ASN A 344 -8.62 -11.64 -14.89
CA ASN A 344 -9.01 -11.75 -13.48
C ASN A 344 -8.81 -10.40 -12.77
N ILE A 345 -9.67 -10.07 -11.80
CA ILE A 345 -9.45 -8.96 -10.87
C ILE A 345 -8.25 -9.31 -9.98
N VAL A 346 -7.25 -8.42 -9.93
CA VAL A 346 -6.05 -8.63 -9.09
C VAL A 346 -6.44 -8.55 -7.61
N ALA A 347 -5.93 -9.48 -6.80
CA ALA A 347 -6.14 -9.53 -5.36
C ALA A 347 -5.61 -8.28 -4.60
N GLY A 348 -6.13 -8.04 -3.40
CA GLY A 348 -5.62 -7.00 -2.49
C GLY A 348 -5.92 -5.56 -2.93
N GLN A 349 -6.96 -5.35 -3.73
CA GLN A 349 -7.40 -4.02 -4.14
C GLN A 349 -8.51 -3.53 -3.21
N ARG A 350 -8.19 -2.57 -2.35
CA ARG A 350 -9.17 -1.93 -1.47
C ARG A 350 -10.27 -1.23 -2.27
N CYS A 351 -11.52 -1.42 -1.87
CA CYS A 351 -12.64 -0.64 -2.37
C CYS A 351 -12.62 0.75 -1.73
N ILE A 352 -12.41 1.79 -2.55
CA ILE A 352 -12.45 3.20 -2.12
C ILE A 352 -13.83 3.82 -2.41
N LYS A 353 -14.59 3.22 -3.33
CA LYS A 353 -15.94 3.67 -3.68
C LYS A 353 -16.87 3.46 -2.49
N LYS A 354 -17.84 4.36 -2.33
CA LYS A 354 -18.88 4.23 -1.31
C LYS A 354 -19.60 2.88 -1.49
N LEU A 355 -19.80 2.17 -0.39
CA LEU A 355 -20.62 0.98 -0.35
C LEU A 355 -22.09 1.36 -0.52
N THR A 356 -22.87 0.48 -1.14
CA THR A 356 -24.34 0.62 -1.15
C THR A 356 -24.90 0.42 0.26
N ASP A 357 -26.15 0.80 0.50
CA ASP A 357 -26.77 0.65 1.83
C ASP A 357 -26.86 -0.82 2.24
N ASN A 358 -27.17 -1.72 1.30
CA ASN A 358 -27.15 -3.17 1.52
C ASN A 358 -25.74 -3.68 1.86
N GLN A 359 -24.72 -3.25 1.11
CA GLN A 359 -23.32 -3.61 1.39
C GLN A 359 -22.88 -3.09 2.76
N THR A 360 -23.27 -1.87 3.13
CA THR A 360 -22.98 -1.27 4.43
C THR A 360 -23.64 -2.06 5.56
N SER A 361 -24.90 -2.44 5.39
CA SER A 361 -25.64 -3.28 6.34
C SER A 361 -24.94 -4.63 6.56
N THR A 362 -24.52 -5.31 5.48
CA THR A 362 -23.77 -6.57 5.56
C THR A 362 -22.40 -6.39 6.20
N MET A 363 -21.69 -5.31 5.88
CA MET A 363 -20.40 -4.99 6.51
C MET A 363 -20.54 -4.78 8.01
N ILE A 364 -21.55 -4.03 8.46
CA ILE A 364 -21.81 -3.80 9.89
C ILE A 364 -22.13 -5.13 10.58
N ARG A 365 -23.02 -5.96 10.02
CA ARG A 365 -23.34 -7.29 10.58
C ARG A 365 -22.11 -8.18 10.71
N ALA A 366 -21.23 -8.20 9.71
CA ALA A 366 -20.03 -9.03 9.73
C ALA A 366 -19.00 -8.56 10.78
N THR A 367 -18.96 -7.26 11.10
CA THR A 367 -17.87 -6.63 11.85
C THR A 367 -18.26 -6.14 13.25
N ALA A 368 -19.56 -6.06 13.56
CA ALA A 368 -20.04 -5.67 14.88
C ALA A 368 -19.57 -6.70 15.93
N ARG A 369 -18.99 -6.19 17.01
CA ARG A 369 -18.49 -6.96 18.15
C ARG A 369 -18.84 -6.23 19.44
N SER A 370 -19.17 -6.97 20.49
CA SER A 370 -19.29 -6.40 21.84
C SER A 370 -17.90 -5.98 22.35
N ALA A 371 -17.84 -5.15 23.40
CA ALA A 371 -16.56 -4.74 23.98
C ALA A 371 -15.74 -5.95 24.50
N PRO A 372 -16.32 -6.94 25.22
CA PRO A 372 -15.62 -8.16 25.60
C PRO A 372 -15.10 -8.96 24.40
N ASP A 373 -15.93 -9.20 23.38
CA ASP A 373 -15.49 -9.98 22.20
C ASP A 373 -14.33 -9.28 21.47
N ARG A 374 -14.41 -7.95 21.34
CA ARG A 374 -13.36 -7.16 20.71
C ARG A 374 -12.05 -7.20 21.51
N GLN A 375 -12.14 -7.13 22.83
CA GLN A 375 -10.98 -7.27 23.72
C GLN A 375 -10.33 -8.64 23.54
N ASP A 376 -11.13 -9.71 23.48
CA ASP A 376 -10.64 -11.07 23.26
C ASP A 376 -9.99 -11.23 21.88
N GLU A 377 -10.58 -10.67 20.82
CA GLU A 377 -10.00 -10.68 19.47
C GLU A 377 -8.65 -9.95 19.43
N ILE A 378 -8.54 -8.77 20.06
CA ILE A 378 -7.28 -8.03 20.16
C ILE A 378 -6.22 -8.85 20.92
N SER A 379 -6.62 -9.49 22.03
CA SER A 379 -5.71 -10.33 22.83
C SER A 379 -5.22 -11.57 22.07
N LYS A 380 -6.12 -12.22 21.32
CA LYS A 380 -5.80 -13.35 20.42
C LYS A 380 -4.89 -12.91 19.26
N LEU A 381 -5.11 -11.72 18.72
CA LEU A 381 -4.28 -11.18 17.66
C LEU A 381 -2.84 -10.93 18.13
N VAL A 382 -2.67 -10.31 19.30
CA VAL A 382 -1.34 -10.02 19.84
C VAL A 382 -0.61 -11.30 20.21
N SER A 383 -1.26 -12.26 20.86
CA SER A 383 -0.63 -13.56 21.17
C SER A 383 -0.14 -14.29 19.91
N ARG A 384 -0.92 -14.31 18.82
CA ARG A 384 -0.48 -14.90 17.53
C ARG A 384 0.65 -14.11 16.85
N SER A 385 0.59 -12.78 16.92
CA SER A 385 1.55 -11.91 16.23
C SER A 385 2.90 -11.84 16.94
N VAL A 386 2.91 -11.93 18.27
CA VAL A 386 4.14 -11.97 19.09
C VAL A 386 4.88 -13.30 18.87
N VAL A 387 4.17 -14.43 18.75
CA VAL A 387 4.79 -15.71 18.38
C VAL A 387 5.48 -15.64 17.01
N GLY A 388 4.96 -14.86 16.05
CA GLY A 388 5.62 -14.63 14.76
C GLY A 388 6.89 -13.77 14.80
N LEU A 389 7.08 -12.94 15.84
CA LEU A 389 8.29 -12.13 16.04
C LEU A 389 9.41 -12.91 16.75
N TYR A 390 9.06 -13.85 17.64
CA TYR A 390 10.02 -14.73 18.31
C TYR A 390 10.38 -15.98 17.48
N MET A 391 9.47 -16.53 16.68
CA MET A 391 9.75 -17.75 15.89
C MET A 391 10.77 -17.55 14.74
N HIS A 392 11.21 -16.32 14.44
CA HIS A 392 12.26 -16.05 13.45
C HIS A 392 13.61 -15.64 14.08
N SER A 393 13.72 -15.67 15.42
CA SER A 393 15.04 -15.70 16.08
C SER A 393 15.59 -17.12 16.21
N ASP A 394 14.73 -18.14 16.20
CA ASP A 394 15.10 -19.52 16.58
C ASP A 394 15.09 -20.51 15.40
N SER A 395 14.99 -20.02 14.17
CA SER A 395 15.18 -20.85 12.98
C SER A 395 16.14 -20.17 12.01
N HIS A 396 17.43 -20.24 12.33
CA HIS A 396 18.54 -20.67 11.46
C HIS A 396 19.88 -20.55 12.18
#